data_AF-A0A1V2ULF8-F1
#
_entry.id   AF-A0A1V2ULF8-F1
#
_cell.length_a   1.000
_cell.length_b   1.000
_cell.length_c   1.000
_cell.angle_alpha   90.00
_cell.angle_beta   90.00
_cell.angle_gamma   90.00
#
_symmetry.space_group_name_H-M   'P 1'
#
loop_
_entity.id
_entity.type
_entity.pdbx_description
1 polymer ?
#
loop_
_entity_poly.entity_id
_entity_poly.type
_entity_poly.pdbx_seq_one_letter_code
_entity_poly.pdbx_strand_id
1 'polypeptide(L)' 'MKFKKFTEDHPYLTVIYSGLIGSAFGITVEYIVNRDFRPSGIYSLIFYYVIGLSSVKFKSRKK' A
#
# COMPACT_ATOMS: atom_id res chain seq x y z
N MET A 1 -10.45 14.52 11.05
CA MET A 1 -9.42 14.52 12.14
C MET A 1 -9.06 13.12 12.66
N LYS A 2 -9.97 12.14 12.72
CA LYS A 2 -9.68 10.76 13.18
C LYS A 2 -8.68 9.99 12.30
N PHE A 3 -8.77 10.09 10.97
CA PHE A 3 -7.86 9.38 10.06
C PHE A 3 -6.40 9.74 10.26
N LYS A 4 -6.08 11.05 10.32
CA LYS A 4 -4.71 11.54 10.52
C LYS A 4 -4.09 10.98 11.81
N LYS A 5 -4.86 10.97 12.91
CA LYS A 5 -4.40 10.43 14.19
C LYS A 5 -4.13 8.92 14.13
N PHE A 6 -4.98 8.15 13.45
CA PHE A 6 -4.75 6.73 13.20
C PHE A 6 -3.49 6.49 12.33
N THR A 7 -3.24 7.35 11.33
CA THR A 7 -2.05 7.27 10.48
C THR A 7 -0.75 7.49 11.26
N GLU A 8 -0.80 8.36 12.27
CA GLU A 8 0.34 8.68 13.12
C GLU A 8 0.58 7.65 14.22
N ASP A 9 -0.49 7.08 14.79
CA ASP A 9 -0.41 6.07 15.85
C ASP A 9 -0.05 4.69 15.30
N HIS A 10 -0.54 4.37 14.10
CA HIS A 10 -0.31 3.07 13.45
C HIS A 10 0.20 3.23 12.01
N PRO A 11 1.44 3.75 11.84
CA PRO A 11 1.98 4.05 10.52
C PRO A 11 2.25 2.80 9.68
N TYR A 12 2.59 1.67 10.30
CA TYR A 12 2.76 0.39 9.61
C TYR A 12 1.42 -0.19 9.11
N LEU A 13 0.38 -0.19 9.96
CA LEU A 13 -0.96 -0.66 9.57
C LEU A 13 -1.53 0.19 8.44
N THR A 14 -1.28 1.50 8.47
CA THR A 14 -1.67 2.40 7.38
C THR A 14 -1.10 1.93 6.04
N VAL A 15 0.21 1.67 5.97
CA VAL A 15 0.87 1.21 4.73
C VAL A 15 0.30 -0.13 4.27
N ILE A 16 0.00 -1.05 5.19
CA ILE A 16 -0.61 -2.35 4.88
C ILE A 16 -2.01 -2.17 4.27
N TYR A 17 -2.88 -1.41 4.93
CA TYR A 17 -4.24 -1.19 4.43
C TYR A 17 -4.27 -0.44 3.10
N SER A 18 -3.41 0.57 2.92
CA SER A 18 -3.33 1.30 1.65
C SER A 18 -2.82 0.42 0.51
N GLY A 19 -1.87 -0.47 0.77
CA GLY A 19 -1.40 -1.45 -0.19
C GLY A 19 -2.50 -2.44 -0.60
N LEU A 20 -3.24 -3.00 0.38
CA LEU A 20 -4.35 -3.92 0.11
C LEU A 20 -5.48 -3.26 -0.71
N ILE A 21 -5.90 -2.06 -0.31
CA ILE A 21 -6.94 -1.31 -1.02
C ILE A 21 -6.45 -0.96 -2.43
N GLY A 22 -5.23 -0.42 -2.55
CA GLY A 22 -4.63 -0.06 -3.84
C GLY A 22 -4.50 -1.26 -4.78
N SER A 23 -4.07 -2.42 -4.29
CA SER A 23 -4.00 -3.65 -5.08
C SER A 23 -5.36 -4.17 -5.48
N ALA A 24 -6.36 -4.16 -4.59
CA ALA A 24 -7.72 -4.55 -4.95
C ALA A 24 -8.26 -3.68 -6.11
N PHE A 25 -8.03 -2.36 -6.05
CA PHE A 25 -8.37 -1.45 -7.14
C PHE A 25 -7.57 -1.74 -8.41
N GLY A 26 -6.25 -1.93 -8.32
CA GLY A 26 -5.39 -2.23 -9.47
C GLY A 26 -5.80 -3.52 -10.19
N ILE A 27 -6.05 -4.59 -9.43
CA ILE A 27 -6.53 -5.87 -9.95
C ILE A 27 -7.91 -5.70 -10.60
N THR A 28 -8.80 -4.96 -9.96
CA THR A 28 -10.15 -4.71 -10.50
C THR A 28 -10.08 -3.96 -11.83
N VAL A 29 -9.26 -2.92 -11.93
CA VAL A 29 -9.08 -2.15 -13.17
C VAL A 29 -8.44 -3.02 -14.26
N GLU A 30 -7.40 -3.79 -13.92
CA GLU A 30 -6.75 -4.70 -14.86
C GLU A 30 -7.73 -5.74 -15.42
N TYR A 31 -8.56 -6.31 -14.55
CA TYR A 31 -9.60 -7.25 -14.94
C TYR A 31 -10.67 -6.61 -15.82
N ILE A 32 -11.09 -5.37 -15.55
CA ILE A 32 -12.08 -4.68 -16.39
C ILE A 32 -11.51 -4.37 -17.79
N VAL A 33 -10.26 -3.92 -17.86
CA VAL A 33 -9.64 -3.46 -19.12
C VAL A 33 -9.15 -4.63 -19.97
N ASN A 34 -8.44 -5.57 -19.36
CA ASN A 34 -7.79 -6.67 -20.08
C ASN A 34 -8.56 -7.99 -20.02
N ARG A 35 -9.59 -8.10 -19.14
CA ARG A 35 -10.29 -9.37 -18.82
C ARG A 35 -9.36 -10.49 -18.38
N ASP A 36 -8.16 -10.14 -17.92
CA ASP A 36 -7.08 -11.05 -17.61
C ASP A 36 -6.48 -10.68 -16.26
N PHE A 37 -6.07 -11.69 -15.50
CA PHE A 37 -5.42 -11.50 -14.21
C PHE A 37 -3.92 -11.64 -14.41
N ARG A 38 -3.19 -10.53 -14.50
CA ARG A 38 -1.74 -10.60 -14.64
C ARG A 38 -1.08 -10.65 -13.25
N PRO A 39 -0.39 -11.75 -12.91
CA PRO A 39 0.33 -11.84 -11.65
C PRO A 39 1.47 -10.80 -11.53
N SER A 40 1.83 -10.11 -12.62
CA SER A 40 2.78 -9.00 -12.59
C SER A 40 2.38 -7.87 -11.63
N GLY A 41 1.09 -7.69 -11.34
CA GLY A 41 0.63 -6.71 -10.35
C GLY A 41 1.16 -6.95 -8.93
N ILE A 42 1.58 -8.19 -8.62
CA ILE A 42 2.19 -8.55 -7.32
C ILE A 42 3.52 -7.83 -7.11
N TYR A 43 4.33 -7.65 -8.17
CA TYR A 43 5.62 -6.95 -8.05
C TYR A 43 5.43 -5.48 -7.66
N SER A 44 4.41 -4.82 -8.20
CA SER A 44 4.05 -3.45 -7.83
C SER A 44 3.63 -3.33 -6.36
N LEU A 45 2.89 -4.32 -5.84
CA LEU A 45 2.49 -4.37 -4.44
C LEU A 45 3.69 -4.60 -3.51
N ILE A 46 4.57 -5.53 -3.86
CA ILE A 46 5.80 -5.79 -3.09
C ILE A 46 6.68 -4.53 -3.07
N PHE A 47 6.86 -3.88 -4.22
CA PHE A 47 7.62 -2.64 -4.33
C PHE A 47 7.02 -1.53 -3.46
N TYR A 48 5.69 -1.37 -3.51
CA TYR A 48 4.97 -0.43 -2.65
C TYR A 48 5.24 -0.67 -1.16
N TYR A 49 5.18 -1.93 -0.71
CA TYR A 49 5.46 -2.26 0.69
C TYR A 49 6.91 -2.00 1.10
N VAL A 50 7.87 -2.37 0.25
CA VAL A 50 9.29 -2.11 0.54
C VAL A 50 9.53 -0.61 0.75
N ILE A 51 9.00 0.24 -0.14
CA ILE A 51 9.19 1.69 -0.05
C ILE A 51 8.38 2.29 1.11
N GLY A 52 7.11 1.89 1.27
CA GLY A 52 6.23 2.40 2.31
C GLY A 52 6.71 2.07 3.72
N LEU A 53 7.08 0.81 3.97
CA LEU A 53 7.58 0.37 5.28
C LEU A 53 8.97 0.96 5.58
N SER A 54 9.85 1.05 4.57
CA SER A 54 11.14 1.74 4.73
C SER A 54 10.94 3.21 5.10
N SER A 55 10.01 3.91 4.44
CA SER A 55 9.71 5.31 4.73
C SER A 55 9.17 5.50 6.15
N VAL A 56 8.32 4.60 6.64
CA VAL A 56 7.86 4.60 8.04
C VAL A 56 9.05 4.42 9.00
N LYS A 57 9.96 3.49 8.72
CA LYS A 57 11.15 3.26 9.54
C LYS A 57 12.07 4.49 9.58
N PHE A 58 12.30 5.16 8.45
CA PHE A 58 13.07 6.40 8.38
C PHE A 58 12.41 7.54 9.16
N LYS A 59 11.08 7.67 9.06
CA LYS A 59 10.32 8.70 9.80
C LYS A 59 10.34 8.44 11.31
N SER A 60 10.29 7.18 11.73
CA SER A 60 10.41 6.80 13.14
C SER A 60 11.80 7.02 13.73
N ARG A 61 12.88 7.01 12.92
CA ARG A 61 14.24 7.32 13.38
C ARG A 61 14.54 8.80 13.51
N LYS A 62 13.76 9.66 12.84
CA LYS A 62 13.90 11.13 12.91
C LYS A 62 13.06 11.77 14.02
N LYS A 63 12.21 10.99 14.69
CA LYS A 63 11.37 11.41 15.80
C LYS A 63 12.06 11.02 17.11
#